data_AF-A0A2K0TBX1-F1
#
_entry.id   AF-A0A2K0TBX1-F1
#
_cell.length_a   1.000
_cell.length_b   1.000
_cell.length_c   1.000
_cell.angle_alpha   90.00
_cell.angle_beta   90.00
_cell.angle_gamma   90.00
#
_symmetry.space_group_name_H-M   'P 1'
#
loop_
_entity.id
_entity.type
_entity.pdbx_description
1 polymer ?
#
loop_
_entity_poly.entity_id
_entity_poly.type
_entity_poly.pdbx_seq_one_letter_code
_entity_poly.pdbx_strand_id
1 'polypeptide(L)'
;MTRLGIQQIVRLLRKTEDSSTQEAAAHEIFDYSTVPLSSATEIRLLSFPDLDNGDLLKCKLSTFDINKAPPFAALSYVWYNPRLKSSVSVPCGDGNQALSVLGNLYDALKHLVQQSTSAFRVSGLTYLWADAMCIDQSNLAERAAQVLLMRQLYQKAQSTYIWLGSDQSTAKAFSLLSDMAAARLKYVEAGDHRTFAELSDEDTSRYGMPSLADGRCSDLRSLLGTGWFTRTWIIQELAVSFNPLLVCSTEWFHWEVLDKVLQFAIDISDPLVSMAGLY
;
A
#
# COMPACT_ATOMS: atom_id res chain seq x y z
N MET A 1 -0.11 20.18 51.04
CA MET A 1 -1.10 19.89 49.98
C MET A 1 -1.76 18.56 50.27
N THR A 2 -3.03 18.59 50.67
CA THR A 2 -3.77 17.43 51.17
C THR A 2 -4.33 16.58 50.03
N ARG A 3 -4.42 15.26 50.25
CA ARG A 3 -4.85 14.20 49.31
C ARG A 3 -6.20 14.47 48.61
N LEU A 4 -7.00 15.41 49.12
CA LEU A 4 -8.26 15.88 48.54
C LEU A 4 -8.07 16.77 47.29
N GLY A 5 -7.01 17.57 47.22
CA GLY A 5 -6.76 18.48 46.09
C GLY A 5 -6.36 17.77 44.79
N ILE A 6 -5.69 16.62 44.89
CA ILE A 6 -5.26 15.83 43.73
C ILE A 6 -6.47 15.12 43.09
N GLN A 7 -7.44 14.65 43.86
CA GLN A 7 -8.64 14.00 43.30
C GLN A 7 -9.59 14.97 42.59
N GLN A 8 -9.64 16.23 43.00
CA GLN A 8 -10.41 17.28 42.33
C GLN A 8 -9.74 17.70 41.00
N ILE A 9 -8.41 17.78 40.96
CA ILE A 9 -7.65 18.05 39.74
C ILE A 9 -7.77 16.89 38.75
N VAL A 10 -7.73 15.63 39.20
CA VAL A 10 -7.94 14.46 38.33
C VAL A 10 -9.37 14.39 37.77
N ARG A 11 -10.39 14.82 38.53
CA ARG A 11 -11.78 14.94 38.03
C ARG A 11 -11.97 16.10 37.05
N LEU A 12 -11.27 17.21 37.24
CA LEU A 12 -11.32 18.35 36.32
C LEU A 12 -10.56 18.08 35.03
N LEU A 13 -9.42 17.37 35.09
CA LEU A 13 -8.67 16.93 33.92
C LEU A 13 -9.42 15.89 33.08
N ARG A 14 -10.15 14.96 33.72
CA ARG A 14 -11.05 14.03 33.01
C ARG A 14 -12.24 14.73 32.34
N LYS A 15 -12.74 15.83 32.91
CA LYS A 15 -13.83 16.62 32.29
C LYS A 15 -13.36 17.49 31.12
N THR A 16 -12.07 17.79 31.01
CA THR A 16 -11.48 18.49 29.85
C THR A 16 -10.95 17.55 28.77
N GLU A 17 -10.79 16.25 29.06
CA GLU A 17 -10.58 15.20 28.03
C GLU A 17 -11.89 14.67 27.42
N ASP A 18 -13.05 14.99 28.00
CA ASP A 18 -14.38 14.57 27.53
C ASP A 18 -15.11 15.63 26.68
N SER A 19 -14.39 16.58 26.08
CA SER A 19 -14.95 17.52 25.10
C SER A 19 -14.15 17.55 23.80
N SER A 20 -14.05 16.40 23.14
CA SER A 20 -14.00 16.25 21.67
C SER A 20 -14.02 14.78 21.22
N THR A 21 -14.62 13.89 22.01
CA THR A 21 -15.12 12.62 21.47
C THR A 21 -16.35 12.92 20.64
N GLN A 22 -16.15 13.14 19.33
CA GLN A 22 -17.18 12.80 18.37
C GLN A 22 -17.63 11.38 18.72
N GLU A 23 -18.88 11.22 19.15
CA GLU A 23 -19.53 9.92 19.23
C GLU A 23 -19.32 9.25 17.88
N ALA A 24 -18.42 8.27 17.83
CA ALA A 24 -18.34 7.38 16.69
C ALA A 24 -19.69 6.67 16.65
N ALA A 25 -20.58 7.10 15.75
CA ALA A 25 -21.85 6.43 15.55
C ALA A 25 -21.57 4.93 15.41
N ALA A 26 -22.21 4.12 16.25
CA ALA A 26 -22.07 2.68 16.17
C ALA A 26 -22.73 2.23 14.85
N HIS A 27 -21.93 2.14 13.79
CA HIS A 27 -22.40 1.64 12.51
C HIS A 27 -22.70 0.15 12.65
N GLU A 28 -23.77 -0.31 12.01
CA GLU A 28 -24.07 -1.73 11.92
C GLU A 28 -23.00 -2.45 11.11
N ILE A 29 -22.81 -3.75 11.37
CA ILE A 29 -21.89 -4.56 10.56
C ILE A 29 -22.44 -4.65 9.13
N PHE A 30 -21.56 -4.44 8.14
CA PHE A 30 -21.94 -4.55 6.74
C PHE A 30 -22.46 -5.95 6.39
N ASP A 31 -23.64 -6.00 5.77
CA ASP A 31 -24.28 -7.24 5.32
C ASP A 31 -23.98 -7.50 3.84
N TYR A 32 -23.13 -8.50 3.57
CA TYR A 32 -22.78 -8.94 2.22
C TYR A 32 -23.96 -9.54 1.44
N SER A 33 -25.07 -9.91 2.10
CA SER A 33 -26.29 -10.38 1.42
C SER A 33 -26.96 -9.29 0.57
N THR A 34 -26.67 -8.02 0.86
CA THR A 34 -27.14 -6.86 0.08
C THR A 34 -26.42 -6.72 -1.27
N VAL A 35 -25.26 -7.36 -1.41
CA VAL A 35 -24.41 -7.40 -2.62
C VAL A 35 -23.96 -8.83 -2.89
N PRO A 36 -24.88 -9.77 -3.18
CA PRO A 36 -24.54 -11.18 -3.29
C PRO A 36 -23.67 -11.45 -4.52
N LEU A 37 -22.87 -12.52 -4.45
CA LEU A 37 -22.23 -13.13 -5.62
C LEU A 37 -23.08 -14.33 -6.06
N SER A 38 -23.70 -14.19 -7.22
CA SER A 38 -24.64 -15.15 -7.81
C SER A 38 -23.95 -16.18 -8.71
N SER A 39 -22.67 -15.98 -9.04
CA SER A 39 -21.89 -16.93 -9.84
C SER A 39 -20.41 -16.99 -9.42
N ALA A 40 -19.71 -18.03 -9.89
CA ALA A 40 -18.29 -18.24 -9.63
C ALA A 40 -17.36 -17.26 -10.38
N THR A 41 -17.89 -16.40 -11.26
CA THR A 41 -17.11 -15.38 -11.99
C THR A 41 -17.39 -13.97 -11.48
N GLU A 42 -18.29 -13.80 -10.51
CA GLU A 42 -18.60 -12.49 -9.96
C GLU A 42 -17.60 -12.08 -8.88
N ILE A 43 -17.31 -10.79 -8.85
CA ILE A 43 -16.43 -10.12 -7.88
C ILE A 43 -17.15 -8.88 -7.35
N ARG A 44 -16.75 -8.40 -6.17
CA ARG A 44 -17.15 -7.08 -5.68
C ARG A 44 -16.02 -6.09 -5.91
N LEU A 45 -16.36 -4.86 -6.24
CA LEU A 45 -15.42 -3.74 -6.33
C LEU A 45 -15.86 -2.61 -5.41
N LEU A 46 -14.89 -1.98 -4.76
CA LEU A 46 -15.09 -0.78 -3.95
C LEU A 46 -15.12 0.44 -4.87
N SER A 47 -16.09 1.32 -4.64
CA SER A 47 -16.03 2.72 -5.08
C SER A 47 -16.14 3.64 -3.87
N PHE A 48 -15.72 4.88 -4.05
CA PHE A 48 -15.62 5.86 -2.98
C PHE A 48 -16.41 7.12 -3.36
N PRO A 49 -17.73 7.14 -3.10
CA PRO A 49 -18.55 8.32 -3.37
C PRO A 49 -18.16 9.47 -2.43
N ASP A 50 -18.42 10.71 -2.86
CA ASP A 50 -18.32 11.93 -2.05
C ASP A 50 -16.91 12.28 -1.52
N LEU A 51 -15.84 11.74 -2.13
CA LEU A 51 -14.45 12.02 -1.72
C LEU A 51 -14.05 13.49 -1.78
N ASP A 52 -14.73 14.29 -2.62
CA ASP A 52 -14.43 15.71 -2.78
C ASP A 52 -15.08 16.58 -1.68
N ASN A 53 -15.93 15.98 -0.82
CA ASN A 53 -16.68 16.68 0.24
C ASN A 53 -15.99 16.69 1.62
N GLY A 54 -14.74 16.21 1.72
CA GLY A 54 -13.91 16.41 2.90
C GLY A 54 -14.02 15.31 3.97
N ASP A 55 -12.89 14.61 4.11
CA ASP A 55 -12.35 13.95 5.31
C ASP A 55 -12.75 12.53 5.70
N LEU A 56 -13.97 12.04 5.46
CA LEU A 56 -14.35 10.68 5.88
C LEU A 56 -14.30 9.67 4.74
N LEU A 57 -13.43 8.66 4.88
CA LEU A 57 -13.36 7.52 3.96
C LEU A 57 -14.67 6.73 4.03
N LYS A 58 -15.55 6.92 3.04
CA LYS A 58 -16.77 6.13 2.81
C LYS A 58 -16.61 5.31 1.54
N CYS A 59 -17.11 4.08 1.56
CA CYS A 59 -17.06 3.20 0.40
C CYS A 59 -18.44 2.66 0.02
N LYS A 60 -18.53 2.07 -1.17
CA LYS A 60 -19.66 1.29 -1.63
C LYS A 60 -19.13 0.05 -2.33
N LEU A 61 -19.71 -1.10 -2.03
CA LEU A 61 -19.46 -2.34 -2.78
C LEU A 61 -20.47 -2.48 -3.91
N SER A 62 -20.01 -2.97 -5.06
CA SER A 62 -20.87 -3.32 -6.19
C SER A 62 -20.37 -4.59 -6.86
N THR A 63 -21.30 -5.46 -7.26
CA THR A 63 -21.00 -6.76 -7.88
C THR A 63 -20.87 -6.62 -9.39
N PHE A 64 -19.88 -7.30 -9.97
CA PHE A 64 -19.65 -7.38 -11.41
C PHE A 64 -19.19 -8.78 -11.80
N ASP A 65 -19.57 -9.26 -12.99
CA ASP A 65 -18.86 -10.38 -13.62
C ASP A 65 -17.44 -9.94 -13.98
N ILE A 66 -16.42 -10.70 -13.58
CA ILE A 66 -15.01 -10.36 -13.77
C ILE A 66 -14.63 -10.11 -15.25
N ASN A 67 -15.34 -10.73 -16.20
CA ASN A 67 -15.09 -10.55 -17.63
C ASN A 67 -15.77 -9.32 -18.21
N LYS A 68 -16.73 -8.74 -17.49
CA LYS A 68 -17.51 -7.56 -17.88
C LYS A 68 -17.36 -6.40 -16.90
N ALA A 69 -16.43 -6.52 -15.94
CA ALA A 69 -16.20 -5.51 -14.93
C ALA A 69 -15.71 -4.20 -15.58
N PRO A 70 -16.10 -3.03 -15.04
CA PRO A 70 -15.52 -1.76 -15.45
C PRO A 70 -14.03 -1.72 -15.10
N PRO A 71 -13.24 -0.81 -15.70
CA PRO A 71 -11.86 -0.54 -15.27
C PRO A 71 -11.71 -0.41 -13.76
N PHE A 72 -10.78 -1.17 -13.18
CA PHE A 72 -10.53 -1.19 -11.75
C PHE A 72 -9.04 -1.37 -11.46
N ALA A 73 -8.62 -0.93 -10.27
CA ALA A 73 -7.32 -1.26 -9.70
C ALA A 73 -7.45 -2.41 -8.69
N ALA A 74 -6.36 -3.15 -8.48
CA ALA A 74 -6.23 -4.07 -7.36
C ALA A 74 -5.28 -3.51 -6.30
N LEU A 75 -5.58 -3.76 -5.03
CA LEU A 75 -4.72 -3.43 -3.91
C LEU A 75 -4.00 -4.70 -3.43
N SER A 76 -2.69 -4.59 -3.29
CA SER A 76 -1.80 -5.60 -2.76
C SER A 76 -1.13 -5.05 -1.51
N TYR A 77 -1.29 -5.70 -0.37
CA TYR A 77 -0.83 -5.21 0.93
C TYR A 77 -0.67 -6.35 1.93
N VAL A 78 0.10 -6.13 3.00
CA VAL A 78 0.22 -7.09 4.10
C VAL A 78 -1.00 -6.97 5.02
N TRP A 79 -1.76 -8.05 5.19
CA TRP A 79 -2.97 -8.03 6.03
C TRP A 79 -2.68 -7.62 7.47
N TYR A 80 -1.68 -8.25 8.09
CA TYR A 80 -1.32 -8.00 9.47
C TYR A 80 -0.06 -7.17 9.57
N ASN A 81 -0.19 -5.98 10.16
CA ASN A 81 0.93 -5.17 10.58
C ASN A 81 0.95 -5.12 12.13
N PRO A 82 1.99 -5.63 12.81
CA PRO A 82 2.08 -5.59 14.26
C PRO A 82 1.98 -4.18 14.86
N ARG A 83 2.26 -3.13 14.07
CA ARG A 83 2.16 -1.72 14.51
C ARG A 83 0.74 -1.15 14.38
N LEU A 84 -0.13 -1.77 13.56
CA LEU A 84 -1.47 -1.29 13.22
C LEU A 84 -2.53 -2.38 13.47
N LYS A 85 -2.60 -2.87 14.71
CA LYS A 85 -3.47 -3.99 15.09
C LYS A 85 -4.93 -3.61 15.27
N SER A 86 -5.22 -2.34 15.55
CA SER A 86 -6.57 -1.87 15.81
C SER A 86 -7.41 -1.99 14.54
N SER A 87 -8.63 -2.52 14.71
CA SER A 87 -9.62 -2.48 13.64
C SER A 87 -10.23 -1.08 13.55
N VAL A 88 -10.50 -0.64 12.33
CA VAL A 88 -11.12 0.65 12.03
C VAL A 88 -12.38 0.38 11.20
N SER A 89 -13.47 1.04 11.55
CA SER A 89 -14.74 0.94 10.83
C SER A 89 -14.74 1.93 9.65
N VAL A 90 -14.96 1.42 8.45
CA VAL A 90 -15.13 2.20 7.22
C VAL A 90 -16.60 2.18 6.83
N PRO A 91 -17.33 3.31 6.89
CA PRO A 91 -18.71 3.38 6.44
C PRO A 91 -18.86 2.83 5.01
N CYS A 92 -19.85 1.98 4.81
CA CYS A 92 -20.10 1.29 3.55
C CYS A 92 -21.59 1.31 3.18
N GLY A 93 -21.90 1.48 1.89
CA GLY A 93 -23.28 1.44 1.39
C GLY A 93 -24.01 2.77 1.59
N ASP A 94 -25.19 2.73 2.23
CA ASP A 94 -25.97 3.93 2.55
C ASP A 94 -25.28 4.82 3.60
N GLY A 95 -24.35 4.26 4.37
CA GLY A 95 -23.60 4.94 5.42
C GLY A 95 -24.06 4.59 6.84
N ASN A 96 -25.07 3.73 7.01
CA ASN A 96 -25.46 3.19 8.32
C ASN A 96 -24.70 1.92 8.69
N GLN A 97 -24.13 1.25 7.67
CA GLN A 97 -23.31 0.06 7.83
C GLN A 97 -21.82 0.39 7.70
N ALA A 98 -20.96 -0.45 8.26
CA ALA A 98 -19.51 -0.33 8.13
C ALA A 98 -18.79 -1.67 7.97
N LEU A 99 -17.70 -1.62 7.23
CA LEU A 99 -16.72 -2.71 7.11
C LEU A 99 -15.61 -2.50 8.15
N SER A 100 -15.31 -3.55 8.90
CA SER A 100 -14.22 -3.55 9.89
C SER A 100 -12.93 -3.99 9.22
N VAL A 101 -11.92 -3.12 9.17
CA VAL A 101 -10.65 -3.39 8.50
C VAL A 101 -9.47 -3.16 9.44
N LEU A 102 -8.40 -3.93 9.26
CA LEU A 102 -7.16 -3.72 10.01
C LEU A 102 -6.49 -2.40 9.60
N GLY A 103 -5.76 -1.80 10.54
CA GLY A 103 -5.19 -0.47 10.37
C GLY A 103 -4.25 -0.34 9.16
N ASN A 104 -3.57 -1.41 8.72
CA ASN A 104 -2.74 -1.34 7.51
C ASN A 104 -3.56 -1.13 6.22
N LEU A 105 -4.70 -1.81 6.10
CA LEU A 105 -5.62 -1.60 4.97
C LEU A 105 -6.25 -0.21 5.06
N TYR A 106 -6.70 0.19 6.26
CA TYR A 106 -7.25 1.53 6.46
C TYR A 106 -6.26 2.61 6.02
N ASP A 107 -4.99 2.50 6.42
CA ASP A 107 -3.95 3.45 6.07
C ASP A 107 -3.67 3.47 4.56
N ALA A 108 -3.65 2.31 3.91
CA ALA A 108 -3.53 2.19 2.46
C ALA A 108 -4.67 2.91 1.73
N LEU A 109 -5.92 2.66 2.13
CA LEU A 109 -7.10 3.30 1.54
C LEU A 109 -7.08 4.81 1.77
N LYS A 110 -6.71 5.25 2.97
CA LYS A 110 -6.59 6.67 3.30
C LYS A 110 -5.65 7.39 2.34
N HIS A 111 -4.45 6.85 2.12
CA HIS A 111 -3.44 7.47 1.26
C HIS A 111 -3.75 7.33 -0.23
N LEU A 112 -4.30 6.19 -0.66
CA LEU A 112 -4.68 6.00 -2.06
C LEU A 112 -5.89 6.83 -2.45
N VAL A 113 -6.86 7.02 -1.56
CA VAL A 113 -8.18 7.54 -1.94
C VAL A 113 -8.34 9.01 -1.59
N GLN A 114 -7.85 9.46 -0.43
CA GLN A 114 -8.09 10.84 0.04
C GLN A 114 -7.07 11.85 -0.48
N GLN A 115 -5.91 11.40 -0.96
CA GLN A 115 -4.84 12.29 -1.42
C GLN A 115 -4.94 12.49 -2.93
N SER A 116 -5.16 13.73 -3.39
CA SER A 116 -5.36 14.04 -4.81
C SER A 116 -4.16 13.69 -5.70
N THR A 117 -2.96 13.64 -5.12
CA THR A 117 -1.69 13.30 -5.79
C THR A 117 -1.36 11.80 -5.77
N SER A 118 -2.19 10.97 -5.13
CA SER A 118 -1.95 9.53 -5.06
C SER A 118 -2.05 8.87 -6.44
N ALA A 119 -1.40 7.71 -6.59
CA ALA A 119 -1.46 6.93 -7.82
C ALA A 119 -2.90 6.60 -8.27
N PHE A 120 -3.79 6.31 -7.33
CA PHE A 120 -5.19 5.99 -7.63
C PHE A 120 -5.97 7.21 -8.13
N ARG A 121 -5.84 8.37 -7.46
CA ARG A 121 -6.55 9.58 -7.87
C ARG A 121 -6.06 10.10 -9.21
N VAL A 122 -4.74 10.08 -9.46
CA VAL A 122 -4.15 10.52 -10.73
C VAL A 122 -4.53 9.58 -11.88
N SER A 123 -4.75 8.28 -11.62
CA SER A 123 -5.15 7.31 -12.66
C SER A 123 -6.56 7.54 -13.22
N GLY A 124 -7.45 8.23 -12.48
CA GLY A 124 -8.85 8.40 -12.84
C GLY A 124 -9.71 7.14 -12.67
N LEU A 125 -9.17 6.05 -12.11
CA LEU A 125 -9.93 4.84 -11.80
C LEU A 125 -10.97 5.10 -10.71
N THR A 126 -12.16 4.53 -10.88
CA THR A 126 -13.27 4.67 -9.91
C THR A 126 -13.36 3.48 -8.96
N TYR A 127 -12.89 2.32 -9.41
CA TYR A 127 -13.05 1.06 -8.71
C TYR A 127 -11.71 0.51 -8.19
N LEU A 128 -11.74 -0.02 -6.97
CA LEU A 128 -10.61 -0.67 -6.33
C LEU A 128 -11.06 -2.05 -5.79
N TRP A 129 -10.24 -3.06 -5.98
CA TRP A 129 -10.42 -4.35 -5.33
C TRP A 129 -9.42 -4.49 -4.18
N ALA A 130 -9.92 -4.85 -3.00
CA ALA A 130 -9.12 -5.23 -1.83
C ALA A 130 -9.77 -6.45 -1.18
N ASP A 131 -9.04 -7.56 -1.09
CA ASP A 131 -9.54 -8.87 -0.65
C ASP A 131 -10.29 -8.83 0.69
N ALA A 132 -9.77 -8.15 1.71
CA ALA A 132 -10.41 -8.10 3.03
C ALA A 132 -11.77 -7.38 3.06
N MET A 133 -12.09 -6.59 2.02
CA MET A 133 -13.37 -5.86 1.91
C MET A 133 -14.25 -6.34 0.76
N CYS A 134 -13.68 -6.88 -0.31
CA CYS A 134 -14.45 -7.32 -1.47
C CYS A 134 -14.94 -8.77 -1.31
N ILE A 135 -14.34 -9.53 -0.39
CA ILE A 135 -14.69 -10.90 -0.06
C ILE A 135 -15.30 -10.93 1.34
N ASP A 136 -16.42 -11.61 1.49
CA ASP A 136 -16.97 -11.98 2.80
C ASP A 136 -16.04 -12.99 3.48
N GLN A 137 -15.19 -12.48 4.36
CA GLN A 137 -14.20 -13.28 5.10
C GLN A 137 -14.83 -14.30 6.05
N SER A 138 -16.11 -14.13 6.41
CA SER A 138 -16.86 -15.07 7.26
C SER A 138 -17.40 -16.26 6.46
N ASN A 139 -17.56 -16.10 5.15
CA ASN A 139 -18.04 -17.14 4.24
C ASN A 139 -16.88 -17.91 3.62
N LEU A 140 -16.56 -19.07 4.20
CA LEU A 140 -15.46 -19.91 3.73
C LEU A 140 -15.61 -20.40 2.28
N ALA A 141 -16.85 -20.66 1.84
CA ALA A 141 -17.11 -21.11 0.47
C ALA A 141 -16.86 -19.97 -0.52
N GLU A 142 -17.31 -18.75 -0.20
CA GLU A 142 -17.02 -17.56 -0.99
C GLU A 142 -15.51 -17.30 -1.04
N ARG A 143 -14.82 -17.33 0.10
CA ARG A 143 -13.37 -17.11 0.16
C ARG A 143 -12.61 -18.10 -0.71
N ALA A 144 -12.97 -19.38 -0.67
CA ALA A 144 -12.35 -20.40 -1.51
C ALA A 144 -12.60 -20.13 -3.01
N ALA A 145 -13.83 -19.76 -3.39
CA ALA A 145 -14.15 -19.42 -4.77
C ALA A 145 -13.40 -18.17 -5.27
N GLN A 146 -13.30 -17.14 -4.44
CA GLN A 146 -12.61 -15.89 -4.78
C GLN A 146 -11.09 -16.09 -4.88
N VAL A 147 -10.49 -16.94 -4.05
CA VAL A 147 -9.06 -17.31 -4.17
C VAL A 147 -8.76 -17.94 -5.54
N LEU A 148 -9.68 -18.72 -6.11
CA LEU A 148 -9.52 -19.27 -7.46
C LEU A 148 -9.55 -18.20 -8.56
N LEU A 149 -10.19 -17.06 -8.31
CA LEU A 149 -10.26 -15.92 -9.23
C LEU A 149 -9.09 -14.94 -9.09
N MET A 150 -8.35 -14.94 -7.97
CA MET A 150 -7.35 -13.90 -7.67
C MET A 150 -6.34 -13.67 -8.80
N ARG A 151 -5.82 -14.74 -9.41
CA ARG A 151 -4.92 -14.62 -10.56
C ARG A 151 -5.55 -13.84 -11.71
N GLN A 152 -6.80 -14.17 -12.07
CA GLN A 152 -7.52 -13.49 -13.14
C GLN A 152 -7.86 -12.04 -12.76
N LEU A 153 -8.08 -11.78 -11.48
CA LEU A 153 -8.39 -10.46 -10.95
C LEU A 153 -7.19 -9.51 -11.08
N TYR A 154 -6.01 -9.92 -10.59
CA TYR A 154 -4.79 -9.14 -10.76
C TYR A 154 -4.40 -8.98 -12.23
N GLN A 155 -4.67 -9.99 -13.06
CA GLN A 155 -4.42 -9.92 -14.50
C GLN A 155 -5.34 -8.94 -15.23
N LYS A 156 -6.59 -8.78 -14.78
CA LYS A 156 -7.58 -7.89 -15.39
C LYS A 156 -7.60 -6.48 -14.81
N ALA A 157 -7.02 -6.28 -13.62
CA ALA A 157 -6.86 -4.96 -13.05
C ALA A 157 -6.01 -4.07 -13.98
N GLN A 158 -6.43 -2.83 -14.19
CA GLN A 158 -5.66 -1.87 -14.98
C GLN A 158 -4.37 -1.45 -14.29
N SER A 159 -4.34 -1.53 -12.96
CA SER A 159 -3.16 -1.28 -12.14
C SER A 159 -3.25 -2.06 -10.85
N THR A 160 -2.09 -2.46 -10.32
CA THR A 160 -1.99 -3.07 -8.99
C THR A 160 -1.17 -2.16 -8.11
N TYR A 161 -1.77 -1.62 -7.05
CA TYR A 161 -1.07 -0.82 -6.05
C TYR A 161 -0.51 -1.73 -4.97
N ILE A 162 0.80 -1.79 -4.87
CA ILE A 162 1.55 -2.52 -3.86
C ILE A 162 1.82 -1.55 -2.72
N TRP A 163 0.97 -1.59 -1.69
CA TRP A 163 1.09 -0.74 -0.52
C TRP A 163 2.19 -1.24 0.42
N LEU A 164 3.21 -0.40 0.60
CA LEU A 164 4.39 -0.71 1.42
C LEU A 164 4.39 0.02 2.77
N GLY A 165 3.49 0.99 2.97
CA GLY A 165 3.33 1.72 4.23
C GLY A 165 3.49 3.23 4.08
N SER A 166 3.47 3.93 5.21
CA SER A 166 3.58 5.39 5.30
C SER A 166 4.64 5.84 6.33
N ASP A 167 5.40 4.90 6.90
CA ASP A 167 6.38 5.21 7.93
C ASP A 167 7.66 5.86 7.39
N GLN A 168 8.37 6.57 8.26
CA GLN A 168 9.56 7.34 7.89
C GLN A 168 10.67 6.46 7.29
N SER A 169 10.78 5.19 7.69
CA SER A 169 11.77 4.28 7.12
C SER A 169 11.42 3.96 5.67
N THR A 170 10.15 3.65 5.40
CA THR A 170 9.63 3.42 4.04
C THR A 170 9.83 4.66 3.15
N ALA A 171 9.54 5.86 3.66
CA ALA A 171 9.76 7.11 2.93
C ALA A 171 11.25 7.34 2.59
N LYS A 172 12.16 7.06 3.53
CA LYS A 172 13.61 7.14 3.28
C LYS A 172 14.08 6.15 2.21
N ALA A 173 13.52 4.94 2.21
CA ALA A 173 13.78 3.95 1.16
C ALA A 173 13.30 4.43 -0.21
N PHE A 174 12.10 5.02 -0.30
CA PHE A 174 11.57 5.61 -1.54
C PHE A 174 12.42 6.78 -2.03
N SER A 175 12.88 7.65 -1.11
CA SER A 175 13.82 8.73 -1.44
C SER A 175 15.14 8.19 -2.01
N LEU A 176 15.70 7.12 -1.43
CA LEU A 176 16.90 6.49 -1.97
C LEU A 176 16.64 5.88 -3.36
N LEU A 177 15.52 5.18 -3.55
CA LEU A 177 15.13 4.63 -4.85
C LEU A 177 15.03 5.71 -5.93
N SER A 178 14.47 6.88 -5.58
CA SER A 178 14.39 8.05 -6.47
C SER A 178 15.78 8.52 -6.91
N ASP A 179 16.70 8.69 -5.95
CA ASP A 179 18.08 9.12 -6.23
C ASP A 179 18.82 8.09 -7.09
N MET A 180 18.68 6.80 -6.77
CA MET A 180 19.30 5.71 -7.55
C MET A 180 18.72 5.65 -8.98
N ALA A 181 17.41 5.84 -9.14
CA ALA A 181 16.78 5.88 -10.45
C ALA A 181 17.30 7.06 -11.29
N ALA A 182 17.40 8.25 -10.68
CA ALA A 182 17.97 9.44 -11.33
C ALA A 182 19.44 9.25 -11.71
N ALA A 183 20.24 8.64 -10.82
CA ALA A 183 21.64 8.33 -11.08
C ALA A 183 21.81 7.33 -12.22
N ARG A 184 20.99 6.28 -12.25
CA ARG A 184 20.95 5.30 -13.33
C ARG A 184 20.63 5.95 -14.68
N LEU A 185 19.66 6.87 -14.72
CA LEU A 185 19.33 7.59 -15.96
C LEU A 185 20.53 8.37 -16.48
N LYS A 186 21.21 9.15 -15.64
CA LYS A 186 22.41 9.89 -16.04
C LYS A 186 23.56 8.98 -16.48
N TYR A 187 23.74 7.84 -15.81
CA TYR A 187 24.75 6.84 -16.16
C TYR A 187 24.51 6.25 -17.56
N VAL A 188 23.26 5.86 -17.84
CA VAL A 188 22.84 5.32 -19.14
C VAL A 188 22.91 6.38 -20.24
N GLU A 189 22.47 7.62 -19.97
CA GLU A 189 22.55 8.73 -20.92
C GLU A 189 23.99 9.10 -21.29
N ALA A 190 24.93 8.92 -20.36
CA ALA A 190 26.35 9.11 -20.63
C ALA A 190 26.96 7.98 -21.47
N GLY A 191 26.23 6.89 -21.72
CA GLY A 191 26.74 5.70 -22.41
C GLY A 191 27.87 5.01 -21.66
N ASP A 192 27.89 5.14 -20.32
CA ASP A 192 28.90 4.49 -19.50
C ASP A 192 28.55 3.01 -19.27
N HIS A 193 29.57 2.18 -19.25
CA HIS A 193 29.47 0.73 -19.10
C HIS A 193 30.43 0.18 -18.01
N ARG A 194 31.08 1.08 -17.26
CA ARG A 194 31.99 0.74 -16.15
C ARG A 194 31.24 0.24 -14.91
N THR A 195 31.79 -0.78 -14.25
CA THR A 195 31.34 -1.29 -12.95
C THR A 195 31.68 -0.33 -11.80
N PHE A 196 31.07 -0.49 -10.60
CA PHE A 196 31.35 0.41 -9.45
C PHE A 196 32.82 0.41 -9.06
N ALA A 197 33.53 -0.71 -9.20
CA ALA A 197 34.96 -0.80 -8.91
C ALA A 197 35.83 0.03 -9.87
N GLU A 198 35.30 0.37 -11.06
CA GLU A 198 35.97 1.17 -12.09
C GLU A 198 35.55 2.65 -12.06
N LEU A 199 34.49 2.98 -11.30
CA LEU A 199 34.03 4.35 -11.11
C LEU A 199 34.82 5.02 -9.99
N SER A 200 35.32 6.23 -10.26
CA SER A 200 35.91 7.07 -9.22
C SER A 200 34.83 7.73 -8.34
N ASP A 201 35.23 8.28 -7.20
CA ASP A 201 34.35 9.12 -6.38
C ASP A 201 33.81 10.33 -7.16
N GLU A 202 34.59 10.85 -8.11
CA GLU A 202 34.15 11.94 -8.98
C GLU A 202 33.09 11.48 -9.99
N ASP A 203 33.23 10.27 -10.56
CA ASP A 203 32.23 9.67 -11.45
C ASP A 203 30.91 9.40 -10.71
N THR A 204 30.98 8.77 -9.52
CA THR A 204 29.78 8.50 -8.70
C THR A 204 29.08 9.79 -8.31
N SER A 205 29.82 10.83 -7.92
CA SER A 205 29.28 12.16 -7.65
C SER A 205 28.68 12.81 -8.91
N ARG A 206 29.29 12.66 -10.08
CA ARG A 206 28.79 13.18 -11.36
C ARG A 206 27.43 12.60 -11.72
N TYR A 207 27.26 11.30 -11.52
CA TYR A 207 25.96 10.64 -11.71
C TYR A 207 24.98 10.92 -10.57
N GLY A 208 25.45 11.37 -9.42
CA GLY A 208 24.64 11.55 -8.22
C GLY A 208 24.26 10.22 -7.57
N MET A 209 25.15 9.22 -7.67
CA MET A 209 24.95 7.93 -7.02
C MET A 209 25.01 8.11 -5.49
N PRO A 210 24.03 7.58 -4.74
CA PRO A 210 24.10 7.54 -3.29
C PRO A 210 25.33 6.76 -2.82
N SER A 211 25.99 7.24 -1.75
CA SER A 211 27.08 6.50 -1.13
C SER A 211 26.59 5.19 -0.52
N LEU A 212 27.43 4.14 -0.53
CA LEU A 212 27.15 2.89 0.20
C LEU A 212 27.00 3.12 1.73
N ALA A 213 27.56 4.21 2.24
CA ALA A 213 27.42 4.62 3.64
C ALA A 213 26.14 5.46 3.91
N ASP A 214 25.31 5.71 2.90
CA ASP A 214 24.03 6.41 3.07
C ASP A 214 23.13 5.61 4.02
N GLY A 215 22.67 6.25 5.10
CA GLY A 215 21.81 5.62 6.10
C GLY A 215 20.52 5.04 5.49
N ARG A 216 20.03 5.61 4.38
CA ARG A 216 18.84 5.15 3.66
C ARG A 216 19.01 3.76 3.05
N CYS A 217 20.25 3.29 2.82
CA CYS A 217 20.50 1.92 2.36
C CYS A 217 19.99 0.88 3.37
N SER A 218 20.06 1.19 4.67
CA SER A 218 19.49 0.34 5.70
C SER A 218 17.96 0.32 5.68
N ASP A 219 17.34 1.47 5.40
CA ASP A 219 15.89 1.59 5.23
C ASP A 219 15.40 0.80 4.01
N LEU A 220 16.10 0.89 2.87
CA LEU A 220 15.78 0.10 1.67
C LEU A 220 15.94 -1.40 1.91
N ARG A 221 17.01 -1.83 2.59
CA ARG A 221 17.17 -3.24 2.97
C ARG A 221 16.05 -3.71 3.89
N SER A 222 15.66 -2.88 4.86
CA SER A 222 14.54 -3.16 5.75
C SER A 222 13.23 -3.29 4.97
N LEU A 223 12.98 -2.38 4.02
CA LEU A 223 11.83 -2.40 3.12
C LEU A 223 11.76 -3.70 2.30
N LEU A 224 12.87 -4.10 1.69
CA LEU A 224 12.96 -5.35 0.90
C LEU A 224 12.86 -6.60 1.79
N GLY A 225 13.20 -6.49 3.07
CA GLY A 225 12.98 -7.53 4.08
C GLY A 225 11.57 -7.52 4.69
N THR A 226 10.66 -6.64 4.25
CA THR A 226 9.30 -6.58 4.82
C THR A 226 8.48 -7.81 4.47
N GLY A 227 7.38 -7.96 5.22
CA GLY A 227 6.41 -9.03 5.01
C GLY A 227 5.74 -9.03 3.64
N TRP A 228 5.87 -7.99 2.80
CA TRP A 228 5.34 -8.05 1.44
C TRP A 228 6.27 -8.86 0.52
N PHE A 229 7.53 -8.46 0.37
CA PHE A 229 8.51 -9.09 -0.53
C PHE A 229 8.82 -10.56 -0.17
N THR A 230 8.55 -10.97 1.05
CA THR A 230 8.79 -12.34 1.55
C THR A 230 7.58 -13.27 1.40
N ARG A 231 6.44 -12.80 0.91
CA ARG A 231 5.22 -13.61 0.75
C ARG A 231 5.21 -14.36 -0.57
N THR A 232 4.90 -15.65 -0.51
CA THR A 232 4.71 -16.49 -1.71
C THR A 232 3.62 -15.97 -2.66
N TRP A 233 2.58 -15.32 -2.11
CA TRP A 233 1.43 -14.84 -2.89
C TRP A 233 1.76 -13.66 -3.81
N ILE A 234 2.86 -12.93 -3.59
CA ILE A 234 3.23 -11.79 -4.47
C ILE A 234 3.40 -12.21 -5.92
N ILE A 235 3.68 -13.48 -6.21
CA ILE A 235 3.80 -13.97 -7.59
C ILE A 235 2.48 -13.74 -8.35
N GLN A 236 1.33 -13.98 -7.72
CA GLN A 236 0.03 -13.76 -8.37
C GLN A 236 -0.37 -12.28 -8.39
N GLU A 237 0.19 -11.47 -7.52
CA GLU A 237 -0.15 -10.04 -7.39
C GLU A 237 0.72 -9.19 -8.34
N LEU A 238 1.99 -9.58 -8.50
CA LEU A 238 2.99 -8.87 -9.28
C LEU A 238 3.16 -9.47 -10.68
N ALA A 239 3.40 -10.79 -10.78
CA ALA A 239 3.89 -11.38 -12.04
C ALA A 239 2.82 -11.43 -13.15
N VAL A 240 1.54 -11.37 -12.79
CA VAL A 240 0.43 -11.34 -13.76
C VAL A 240 -0.18 -9.95 -13.92
N SER A 241 0.21 -8.98 -13.09
CA SER A 241 -0.32 -7.62 -13.12
C SER A 241 0.20 -6.88 -14.35
N PHE A 242 -0.70 -6.20 -15.06
CA PHE A 242 -0.35 -5.39 -16.22
C PHE A 242 0.49 -4.16 -15.85
N ASN A 243 0.15 -3.49 -14.75
CA ASN A 243 0.81 -2.27 -14.29
C ASN A 243 0.96 -2.25 -12.77
N PRO A 244 1.96 -2.95 -12.20
CA PRO A 244 2.23 -2.90 -10.77
C PRO A 244 2.98 -1.62 -10.37
N LEU A 245 2.47 -0.92 -9.34
CA LEU A 245 3.11 0.25 -8.74
C LEU A 245 3.40 0.01 -7.27
N LEU A 246 4.61 0.33 -6.85
CA LEU A 246 4.99 0.42 -5.43
C LEU A 246 4.46 1.74 -4.89
N VAL A 247 3.79 1.71 -3.74
CA VAL A 247 3.17 2.88 -3.12
C VAL A 247 3.63 3.02 -1.68
N CYS A 248 4.12 4.21 -1.34
CA CYS A 248 4.42 4.64 0.02
C CYS A 248 3.79 6.02 0.26
N SER A 249 2.84 6.12 1.17
CA SER A 249 2.07 7.35 1.37
C SER A 249 1.49 7.85 0.03
N THR A 250 1.87 9.05 -0.43
CA THR A 250 1.50 9.62 -1.73
C THR A 250 2.54 9.41 -2.82
N GLU A 251 3.73 8.89 -2.49
CA GLU A 251 4.79 8.59 -3.45
C GLU A 251 4.59 7.21 -4.06
N TRP A 252 4.90 7.09 -5.34
CA TRP A 252 4.74 5.84 -6.07
C TRP A 252 5.73 5.72 -7.21
N PHE A 253 6.10 4.47 -7.50
CA PHE A 253 6.96 4.11 -8.61
C PHE A 253 6.37 2.91 -9.35
N HIS A 254 6.52 2.85 -10.67
CA HIS A 254 6.32 1.60 -11.39
C HIS A 254 7.32 0.55 -10.87
N TRP A 255 6.88 -0.69 -10.75
CA TRP A 255 7.74 -1.82 -10.33
C TRP A 255 9.04 -1.90 -11.13
N GLU A 256 8.98 -1.60 -12.44
CA GLU A 256 10.13 -1.61 -13.35
C GLU A 256 11.26 -0.66 -12.89
N VAL A 257 10.93 0.42 -12.17
CA VAL A 257 11.95 1.30 -11.60
C VAL A 257 12.75 0.57 -10.53
N LEU A 258 12.08 -0.14 -9.62
CA LEU A 258 12.75 -0.93 -8.60
C LEU A 258 13.61 -2.03 -9.25
N ASP A 259 13.06 -2.77 -10.21
CA ASP A 259 13.77 -3.82 -10.94
C ASP A 259 15.06 -3.27 -11.62
N LYS A 260 14.93 -2.18 -12.37
CA LYS A 260 16.05 -1.51 -13.04
C LYS A 260 17.09 -0.96 -12.06
N VAL A 261 16.64 -0.42 -10.92
CA VAL A 261 17.53 0.11 -9.87
C VAL A 261 18.27 -1.01 -9.15
N LEU A 262 17.60 -2.11 -8.83
CA LEU A 262 18.23 -3.28 -8.21
C LEU A 262 19.22 -3.93 -9.17
N GLN A 263 18.85 -4.10 -10.45
CA GLN A 263 19.78 -4.60 -11.46
C GLN A 263 20.96 -3.67 -11.63
N PHE A 264 20.74 -2.35 -11.69
CA PHE A 264 21.82 -1.37 -11.72
C PHE A 264 22.72 -1.48 -10.50
N ALA A 265 22.15 -1.60 -9.30
CA ALA A 265 22.92 -1.79 -8.08
C ALA A 265 23.74 -3.09 -8.09
N ILE A 266 23.20 -4.18 -8.66
CA ILE A 266 23.91 -5.46 -8.81
C ILE A 266 25.03 -5.34 -9.84
N ASP A 267 24.72 -4.83 -11.03
CA ASP A 267 25.67 -4.69 -12.16
C ASP A 267 26.83 -3.76 -11.80
N ILE A 268 26.57 -2.73 -11.00
CA ILE A 268 27.63 -1.87 -10.50
C ILE A 268 28.31 -2.50 -9.28
N SER A 269 27.62 -3.15 -8.35
CA SER A 269 28.25 -3.77 -7.18
C SER A 269 29.28 -4.85 -7.57
N ASP A 270 30.34 -4.97 -6.78
CA ASP A 270 31.33 -6.04 -6.94
C ASP A 270 30.61 -7.42 -6.93
N PRO A 271 30.82 -8.29 -7.94
CA PRO A 271 30.24 -9.63 -7.96
C PRO A 271 30.57 -10.47 -6.70
N LEU A 272 31.57 -10.09 -5.89
CA LEU A 272 31.85 -10.71 -4.59
C LEU A 272 30.87 -10.31 -3.47
N VAL A 273 30.19 -9.17 -3.57
CA VAL A 273 29.15 -8.73 -2.61
C VAL A 273 27.80 -9.44 -2.87
N SER A 274 27.58 -9.91 -4.10
CA SER A 274 26.46 -10.80 -4.47
C SER A 274 26.40 -12.08 -3.62
N MET A 275 27.54 -12.53 -3.07
CA MET A 275 27.65 -13.71 -2.19
C MET A 275 27.32 -13.44 -0.71
N ALA A 276 27.07 -12.19 -0.30
CA ALA A 276 26.83 -11.83 1.11
C ALA A 276 25.36 -11.91 1.56
N GLY A 277 24.47 -12.50 0.75
CA GLY A 277 23.18 -13.02 1.24
C GLY A 277 21.96 -12.11 1.08
N LEU A 278 21.80 -11.46 -0.08
CA LEU A 278 20.48 -11.01 -0.54
C LEU A 278 19.97 -11.95 -1.66
N TYR A 279 19.70 -13.20 -1.28
CA TYR A 279 18.82 -14.13 -1.97
C TYR A 279 18.10 -14.98 -0.93
#